data_AF-A0A8I1XYZ0-F1
#
_entry.id   AF-A0A8I1XYZ0-F1
#
_cell.length_a   1.000
_cell.length_b   1.000
_cell.length_c   1.000
_cell.angle_alpha   90.00
_cell.angle_beta   90.00
_cell.angle_gamma   90.00
#
_symmetry.space_group_name_H-M   'P 1'
#
loop_
_entity.id
_entity.type
_entity.pdbx_description
1 polymer ?
#
loop_
_entity_poly.entity_id
_entity_poly.type
_entity_poly.pdbx_seq_one_letter_code
_entity_poly.pdbx_strand_id
1 'polypeptide(L)'
;MLNTELEYRERIRKLAVCIVKHYRGKGPDNVKVSLDSPLRITVEIRGTLSNLSEILVHEGAEDKVREYWDVLRPYLEKEFMNEAEKTLGSPFTYTWEVCPSVHGDGHIIITLELQHIHRLD
;
A
#
# COMPACT_ATOMS: atom_id res chain seq x y z
N MET A 1 -19.66 -10.12 13.76
CA MET A 1 -19.59 -9.08 12.71
C MET A 1 -18.40 -8.14 12.92
N LEU A 2 -18.24 -7.50 14.08
CA LEU A 2 -17.06 -6.63 14.36
C LEU A 2 -15.71 -7.36 14.37
N ASN A 3 -15.64 -8.56 14.97
CA ASN A 3 -14.39 -9.37 14.97
C ASN A 3 -13.97 -9.78 13.56
N THR A 4 -14.93 -10.22 12.74
CA THR A 4 -14.67 -10.67 11.37
C THR A 4 -14.16 -9.55 10.48
N GLU A 5 -14.69 -8.33 10.64
CA GLU A 5 -14.19 -7.16 9.90
C GLU A 5 -12.79 -6.74 10.36
N LEU A 6 -12.50 -6.79 11.66
CA LEU A 6 -11.20 -6.43 12.22
C LEU A 6 -10.12 -7.43 11.80
N GLU A 7 -10.40 -8.73 11.89
CA GLU A 7 -9.52 -9.79 11.38
C GLU A 7 -9.25 -9.65 9.88
N TYR A 8 -10.28 -9.29 9.10
CA TYR A 8 -10.13 -9.07 7.66
C TYR A 8 -9.25 -7.84 7.36
N ARG A 9 -9.46 -6.72 8.07
CA ARG A 9 -8.59 -5.54 7.99
C ARG A 9 -7.15 -5.87 8.38
N GLU A 10 -6.93 -6.69 9.40
CA GLU A 10 -5.59 -7.12 9.79
C GLU A 10 -4.93 -8.02 8.74
N ARG A 11 -5.68 -8.94 8.11
CA ARG A 11 -5.17 -9.73 6.98
C ARG A 11 -4.74 -8.84 5.81
N ILE A 12 -5.55 -7.83 5.46
CA ILE A 12 -5.18 -6.87 4.41
C ILE A 12 -4.01 -6.00 4.86
N ARG A 13 -3.95 -5.55 6.11
CA ARG A 13 -2.81 -4.79 6.65
C ARG A 13 -1.52 -5.59 6.55
N LYS A 14 -1.57 -6.92 6.75
CA LYS A 14 -0.42 -7.82 6.56
C LYS A 14 0.05 -7.88 5.11
N LEU A 15 -0.83 -7.71 4.11
CA LEU A 15 -0.42 -7.58 2.70
C LEU A 15 0.55 -6.43 2.51
N ALA A 16 0.25 -5.28 3.12
CA ALA A 16 1.08 -4.08 3.00
C ALA A 16 2.46 -4.21 3.65
N VAL A 17 2.72 -5.24 4.47
CA VAL A 17 4.04 -5.46 5.10
C VAL A 17 5.13 -5.67 4.06
N CYS A 18 4.80 -6.32 2.93
CA CYS A 18 5.76 -6.50 1.83
C CYS A 18 6.22 -5.16 1.24
N ILE A 19 5.40 -4.11 1.33
CA ILE A 19 5.75 -2.76 0.91
C ILE A 19 6.45 -2.03 2.04
N VAL A 20 5.88 -2.04 3.25
CA VAL A 20 6.39 -1.35 4.44
C VAL A 20 7.83 -1.74 4.80
N LYS A 21 8.26 -2.99 4.54
CA LYS A 21 9.67 -3.40 4.77
C LYS A 21 10.69 -2.57 3.96
N HIS A 22 10.25 -1.93 2.88
CA HIS A 22 11.07 -1.03 2.06
C HIS A 22 10.99 0.44 2.52
N TYR A 23 10.23 0.73 3.57
CA TYR A 23 10.07 2.05 4.14
C TYR A 23 10.82 2.13 5.47
N ARG A 24 11.57 3.21 5.68
CA ARG A 24 12.40 3.34 6.88
C ARG A 24 11.57 3.83 8.07
N GLY A 25 11.73 3.20 9.23
CA GLY A 25 11.26 3.71 10.54
C GLY A 25 9.74 3.76 10.73
N LYS A 26 8.99 3.46 9.69
CA LYS A 26 7.53 3.47 9.66
C LYS A 26 7.06 2.01 9.65
N GLY A 27 6.65 1.53 10.81
CA GLY A 27 6.11 0.18 10.99
C GLY A 27 4.71 0.03 10.37
N PRO A 28 4.03 -1.12 10.59
CA PRO A 28 2.68 -1.37 10.09
C PRO A 28 1.63 -0.34 10.55
N ASP A 29 1.95 0.47 11.57
CA ASP A 29 1.15 1.62 12.02
C ASP A 29 0.95 2.70 10.95
N ASN A 30 1.81 2.74 9.94
CA ASN A 30 1.67 3.67 8.80
C ASN A 30 0.84 3.11 7.65
N VAL A 31 0.26 1.91 7.85
CA VAL A 31 -0.71 1.33 6.96
C VAL A 31 -2.11 1.59 7.51
N LYS A 32 -2.89 2.34 6.76
CA LYS A 32 -4.31 2.53 6.98
C LYS A 32 -5.08 1.70 5.96
N VAL A 33 -5.94 0.82 6.45
CA VAL A 33 -6.86 0.03 5.62
C VAL A 33 -8.27 0.59 5.82
N SER A 34 -8.86 1.08 4.75
CA SER A 34 -10.26 1.49 4.67
C SER A 34 -11.06 0.42 3.91
N LEU A 35 -12.20 0.02 4.47
CA LEU A 35 -13.20 -0.78 3.78
C LEU A 35 -14.31 0.19 3.35
N ASP A 36 -14.12 0.87 2.22
CA ASP A 36 -15.04 1.93 1.77
C ASP A 36 -16.39 1.37 1.34
N SER A 37 -16.41 0.12 0.88
CA SER A 37 -17.63 -0.64 0.61
C SER A 37 -17.35 -2.15 0.71
N PRO A 38 -18.38 -3.03 0.69
CA PRO A 38 -18.19 -4.48 0.68
C PRO A 38 -17.32 -5.00 -0.48
N LEU A 39 -17.15 -4.19 -1.53
CA LEU A 39 -16.40 -4.52 -2.73
C LEU A 39 -15.16 -3.63 -2.93
N ARG A 40 -14.89 -2.66 -2.05
CA ARG A 40 -13.79 -1.71 -2.24
C ARG A 40 -12.94 -1.60 -0.99
N ILE A 41 -11.67 -1.94 -1.16
CA ILE A 41 -10.64 -1.88 -0.13
C ILE A 41 -9.64 -0.82 -0.57
N THR A 42 -9.33 0.12 0.31
CA THR A 42 -8.26 1.10 0.11
C THR A 42 -7.17 0.87 1.13
N VAL A 43 -5.93 0.68 0.66
CA VAL A 43 -4.73 0.55 1.48
C VAL A 43 -3.89 1.79 1.25
N GLU A 44 -3.77 2.63 2.28
CA GLU A 44 -2.92 3.81 2.30
C GLU A 44 -1.66 3.50 3.12
N ILE A 45 -0.49 3.66 2.51
CA ILE A 45 0.80 3.41 3.14
C ILE A 45 1.57 4.72 3.17
N ARG A 46 1.84 5.24 4.36
CA ARG A 46 2.56 6.50 4.55
C ARG A 46 4.05 6.26 4.77
N GLY A 47 4.89 7.00 4.06
CA GLY A 47 6.31 7.13 4.38
C GLY A 47 7.23 7.37 3.20
N THR A 48 8.53 7.25 3.50
CA THR A 48 9.62 7.50 2.57
C THR A 48 10.47 6.26 2.40
N LEU A 49 10.87 5.95 1.16
CA LEU A 49 11.62 4.75 0.82
C LEU A 49 13.00 4.68 1.47
N SER A 50 13.68 5.83 1.60
CA SER A 50 15.04 5.86 2.12
C SER A 50 15.40 7.27 2.61
N ASN A 51 16.43 7.37 3.46
CA ASN A 51 17.02 8.65 3.85
C ASN A 51 17.47 9.45 2.63
N LEU A 52 17.99 8.78 1.63
CA LEU A 52 18.41 9.44 0.40
C LEU A 52 17.21 10.03 -0.32
N SER A 53 16.08 9.33 -0.39
CA SER A 53 14.84 9.87 -0.98
C SER A 53 14.32 11.06 -0.19
N GLU A 54 14.40 11.01 1.14
CA GLU A 54 14.02 12.13 2.02
C GLU A 54 14.92 13.35 1.81
N ILE A 55 16.23 13.16 1.78
CA ILE A 55 17.21 14.23 1.50
C ILE A 55 16.99 14.81 0.11
N LEU A 56 16.81 13.97 -0.91
CA LEU A 56 16.58 14.42 -2.29
C LEU A 56 15.31 15.26 -2.40
N VAL A 57 14.22 14.89 -1.72
CA VAL A 57 13.02 15.73 -1.63
C VAL A 57 13.33 17.06 -0.95
N HIS A 58 14.02 17.06 0.19
CA HIS A 58 14.39 18.29 0.90
C HIS A 58 15.27 19.23 0.07
N GLU A 59 16.13 18.68 -0.78
CA GLU A 59 16.98 19.42 -1.71
C GLU A 59 16.27 19.81 -3.02
N GLY A 60 14.98 19.51 -3.16
CA GLY A 60 14.17 19.84 -4.35
C GLY A 60 14.41 18.95 -5.57
N ALA A 61 15.07 17.80 -5.41
CA ALA A 61 15.34 16.82 -6.46
C ALA A 61 14.25 15.73 -6.53
N GLU A 62 12.98 16.15 -6.59
CA GLU A 62 11.80 15.26 -6.59
C GLU A 62 11.77 14.31 -7.80
N ASP A 63 12.26 14.77 -8.94
CA ASP A 63 12.41 14.04 -10.19
C ASP A 63 13.28 12.79 -10.02
N LYS A 64 14.39 12.87 -9.28
CA LYS A 64 15.24 11.71 -8.98
C LYS A 64 14.55 10.71 -8.06
N VAL A 65 13.74 11.20 -7.13
CA VAL A 65 12.96 10.35 -6.23
C VAL A 65 11.86 9.64 -7.01
N ARG A 66 11.25 10.32 -7.99
CA ARG A 66 10.29 9.72 -8.92
C ARG A 66 10.94 8.64 -9.78
N GLU A 67 12.11 8.89 -10.36
CA GLU A 67 12.85 7.88 -11.12
C GLU A 67 13.16 6.64 -10.27
N TYR A 68 13.57 6.84 -9.01
CA TYR A 68 13.80 5.75 -8.08
C TYR A 68 12.52 4.95 -7.78
N TRP A 69 11.40 5.65 -7.59
CA TRP A 69 10.08 5.05 -7.44
C TRP A 69 9.66 4.24 -8.66
N ASP A 70 9.88 4.75 -9.87
CA ASP A 70 9.53 4.08 -11.13
C ASP A 70 10.29 2.77 -11.32
N VAL A 71 11.54 2.70 -10.83
CA VAL A 71 12.33 1.46 -10.82
C VAL A 71 11.82 0.47 -9.78
N LEU A 72 11.47 0.93 -8.57
CA LEU A 72 11.06 0.04 -7.47
C LEU A 72 9.62 -0.45 -7.59
N ARG A 73 8.72 0.41 -8.07
CA ARG A 73 7.29 0.17 -8.12
C ARG A 73 6.93 -1.19 -8.73
N PRO A 74 7.45 -1.60 -9.92
CA PRO A 74 7.08 -2.88 -10.52
C PRO A 74 7.37 -4.09 -9.62
N TYR A 75 8.43 -4.02 -8.81
CA TYR A 75 8.79 -5.09 -7.87
C TYR A 75 7.84 -5.12 -6.67
N LEU A 76 7.55 -3.96 -6.09
CA LEU A 76 6.62 -3.83 -4.97
C LEU A 76 5.19 -4.20 -5.36
N GLU A 77 4.75 -3.74 -6.53
CA GLU A 77 3.45 -4.01 -7.10
C GLU A 77 3.28 -5.51 -7.35
N LYS A 78 4.27 -6.16 -7.98
CA LYS A 78 4.25 -7.62 -8.20
C LYS A 78 4.21 -8.42 -6.90
N GLU A 79 5.03 -8.06 -5.91
CA GLU A 79 5.06 -8.77 -4.62
C GLU A 79 3.72 -8.61 -3.88
N PHE A 80 3.19 -7.39 -3.84
CA PHE A 80 1.90 -7.12 -3.21
C PHE A 80 0.75 -7.86 -3.88
N MET A 81 0.68 -7.86 -5.22
CA MET A 81 -0.41 -8.53 -5.95
C MET A 81 -0.38 -10.05 -5.74
N ASN A 82 0.81 -10.67 -5.72
CA ASN A 82 0.93 -12.10 -5.40
C ASN A 82 0.37 -12.44 -4.01
N GLU A 83 0.60 -11.60 -3.01
CA GLU A 83 0.07 -11.80 -1.66
C GLU A 83 -1.43 -11.49 -1.58
N ALA A 84 -1.89 -10.46 -2.32
CA ALA A 84 -3.30 -10.09 -2.41
C ALA A 84 -4.14 -11.21 -3.04
N GLU A 85 -3.67 -11.85 -4.11
CA GLU A 85 -4.34 -13.00 -4.73
C GLU A 85 -4.51 -14.17 -3.76
N LYS A 86 -3.45 -14.51 -3.00
CA LYS A 86 -3.49 -15.57 -1.98
C LYS A 86 -4.44 -15.25 -0.84
N THR A 87 -4.53 -13.97 -0.46
CA THR A 87 -5.31 -13.53 0.71
C THR A 87 -6.78 -13.33 0.37
N LEU A 88 -7.07 -12.75 -0.78
CA LEU A 88 -8.42 -12.41 -1.22
C LEU A 88 -9.11 -13.59 -1.91
N GLY A 89 -8.37 -14.50 -2.56
CA GLY A 89 -8.92 -15.73 -3.16
C GLY A 89 -10.08 -15.50 -4.15
N SER A 90 -10.24 -14.28 -4.66
CA SER A 90 -11.34 -13.85 -5.51
C SER A 90 -10.79 -12.91 -6.59
N PRO A 91 -11.42 -12.83 -7.77
CA PRO A 91 -11.03 -11.88 -8.80
C PRO A 91 -11.24 -10.45 -8.31
N PHE A 92 -10.25 -9.59 -8.55
CA PHE A 92 -10.31 -8.17 -8.26
C PHE A 92 -9.64 -7.36 -9.36
N THR A 93 -10.06 -6.12 -9.51
CA THR A 93 -9.31 -5.06 -10.22
C THR A 93 -8.57 -4.21 -9.21
N TYR A 94 -7.52 -3.51 -9.65
CA TYR A 94 -6.76 -2.66 -8.74
C TYR A 94 -6.27 -1.37 -9.41
N THR A 95 -6.02 -0.37 -8.56
CA THR A 95 -5.24 0.81 -8.90
C THR A 95 -4.06 0.96 -7.95
N TRP A 96 -2.97 1.52 -8.45
CA TRP A 96 -1.76 1.79 -7.67
C TRP A 96 -1.27 3.21 -7.96
N GLU A 97 -1.28 4.05 -6.93
CA GLU A 97 -0.88 5.45 -7.02
C GLU A 97 0.27 5.72 -6.05
N VAL A 98 1.33 6.34 -6.55
CA VAL A 98 2.46 6.80 -5.75
C VAL A 98 2.42 8.32 -5.71
N CYS A 99 2.15 8.87 -4.54
CA CYS A 99 2.11 10.31 -4.30
C CYS A 99 3.37 10.71 -3.53
N PRO A 100 4.45 11.13 -4.21
CA PRO A 100 5.60 11.72 -3.54
C PRO A 100 5.17 13.02 -2.85
N SER A 101 5.61 13.25 -1.62
CA SER A 101 5.34 14.49 -0.87
C SER A 101 6.62 15.27 -0.67
N VAL A 102 6.53 16.58 -0.88
CA VAL A 102 7.60 17.57 -0.68
C VAL A 102 8.02 17.67 0.79
N HIS A 103 7.17 17.21 1.72
CA HIS A 103 7.40 17.31 3.16
C HIS A 103 7.79 15.98 3.82
N GLY A 104 8.20 14.97 3.05
CA GLY A 104 8.70 13.70 3.60
C GLY A 104 7.61 12.71 4.05
N ASP A 105 6.36 13.00 3.74
CA ASP A 105 5.23 12.09 3.95
C ASP A 105 4.68 11.61 2.61
N GLY A 106 5.47 10.83 1.86
CA GLY A 106 4.96 10.18 0.64
C GLY A 106 3.83 9.20 0.98
N HIS A 107 2.92 8.98 0.05
CA HIS A 107 1.83 8.02 0.22
C HIS A 107 1.78 7.08 -0.97
N ILE A 108 1.66 5.77 -0.72
CA ILE A 108 1.12 4.83 -1.71
C ILE A 108 -0.34 4.59 -1.39
N ILE A 109 -1.18 4.70 -2.40
CA ILE A 109 -2.60 4.36 -2.32
C ILE A 109 -2.83 3.19 -3.26
N ILE A 110 -3.33 2.08 -2.71
CA ILE A 110 -3.72 0.90 -3.45
C ILE A 110 -5.23 0.74 -3.26
N THR A 111 -5.98 0.75 -4.35
CA THR A 111 -7.40 0.42 -4.30
C THR A 111 -7.59 -0.97 -4.90
N LEU A 112 -8.30 -1.84 -4.20
CA LEU A 112 -8.70 -3.17 -4.66
C LEU A 112 -10.23 -3.19 -4.79
N GLU A 113 -10.72 -3.50 -5.97
CA GLU A 113 -12.14 -3.61 -6.28
C GLU A 113 -12.49 -5.07 -6.54
N LEU A 114 -13.23 -5.67 -5.60
CA LEU A 114 -13.64 -7.06 -5.64
C LEU A 114 -14.85 -7.24 -6.56
N GLN A 115 -14.90 -8.34 -7.31
CA GLN A 115 -16.04 -8.64 -8.19
C GLN A 115 -17.23 -9.28 -7.45
N HIS A 116 -17.01 -9.83 -6.26
CA HIS A 116 -18.03 -10.45 -5.43
C HIS A 116 -17.84 -10.09 -3.96
N ILE A 117 -18.95 -10.02 -3.21
CA ILE A 117 -18.92 -9.80 -1.77
C ILE A 117 -18.32 -11.05 -1.13
N HIS A 118 -17.19 -10.89 -0.45
CA HIS A 118 -16.67 -11.96 0.40
C HIS A 118 -17.61 -12.14 1.59
N ARG A 119 -18.31 -13.27 1.65
CA ARG A 119 -18.97 -13.71 2.88
C ARG A 119 -17.88 -14.26 3.78
N LEU A 120 -17.57 -13.49 4.83
CA LEU A 120 -16.82 -13.98 5.98
C LEU A 120 -17.73 -14.98 6.72
N ASP A 121 -17.77 -16.21 6.25
CA ASP A 121 -18.34 -17.36 6.99
C ASP A 121 -17.49 -17.70 8.22
#